data_AF-A4WIP8-F1
#
_entry.id   AF-A4WIP8-F1
#
_cell.length_a   1.000
_cell.length_b   1.000
_cell.length_c   1.000
_cell.angle_alpha   90.00
_cell.angle_beta   90.00
_cell.angle_gamma   90.00
#
_symmetry.space_group_name_H-M   'P 1'
#
loop_
_entity.id
_entity.type
_entity.pdbx_description
1 polymer ?
#
loop_
_entity_poly.entity_id
_entity_poly.type
_entity_poly.pdbx_seq_one_letter_code
_entity_poly.pdbx_strand_id
1 'polypeptide(L)'
;MAKIECPYWVTAGVGGSCMPRREDIDKWAELGVKTVISLAEAWEIEYYGRWGLLELRKHLAERGIKWVHWPTPDGYPPRDLEELVELLKAESSRGTVVVHCVGGMGRTPTALAAYLIATKCLKADDAIREVEKVNPAVSLTDSQYYALLEIEAAYREACRG
;
A
#
# COMPACT_ATOMS: atom_id res chain seq x y z
N MET A 1 -3.10 -6.98 21.28
CA MET A 1 -3.04 -6.57 19.86
C MET A 1 -1.60 -6.73 19.41
N ALA A 2 -1.33 -7.49 18.34
CA ALA A 2 0.03 -7.66 17.84
C ALA A 2 0.57 -6.30 17.38
N LYS A 3 1.80 -5.97 17.77
CA LYS A 3 2.44 -4.70 17.40
C LYS A 3 2.97 -4.85 15.97
N ILE A 4 2.42 -4.07 15.05
CA ILE A 4 2.92 -3.99 13.67
C ILE A 4 4.22 -3.18 13.64
N GLU A 5 5.21 -3.65 12.89
CA GLU A 5 6.42 -2.89 12.60
C GLU A 5 6.32 -2.27 11.20
N CYS A 6 6.54 -0.97 11.12
CA CYS A 6 6.40 -0.18 9.89
C CYS A 6 7.77 0.41 9.47
N PRO A 7 8.13 0.41 8.17
CA PRO A 7 7.46 -0.30 7.07
C PRO A 7 7.69 -1.82 7.12
N TYR A 8 6.84 -2.58 6.44
CA TYR A 8 6.95 -4.04 6.23
C TYR A 8 6.93 -4.36 4.73
N TRP A 9 7.51 -5.48 4.31
CA TRP A 9 7.78 -5.78 2.90
C TRP A 9 7.12 -7.08 2.44
N VAL A 10 6.29 -7.03 1.40
CA VAL A 10 5.65 -8.23 0.81
C VAL A 10 6.45 -8.80 -0.36
N THR A 11 7.30 -7.98 -0.96
CA THR A 11 8.36 -8.37 -1.90
C THR A 11 9.61 -7.55 -1.61
N ALA A 12 10.72 -7.82 -2.31
CA ALA A 12 11.94 -7.03 -2.17
C ALA A 12 11.77 -5.54 -2.56
N GLY A 13 10.77 -5.21 -3.37
CA GLY A 13 10.56 -3.84 -3.89
C GLY A 13 9.22 -3.21 -3.53
N VAL A 14 8.32 -3.91 -2.85
CA VAL A 14 6.99 -3.41 -2.50
C VAL A 14 6.67 -3.71 -1.05
N GLY A 15 6.30 -2.66 -0.32
CA GLY A 15 6.00 -2.71 1.10
C GLY A 15 4.81 -1.88 1.50
N GLY A 16 4.32 -2.15 2.72
CA GLY A 16 3.29 -1.39 3.39
C GLY A 16 3.82 -0.62 4.58
N SER A 17 3.08 0.40 5.00
CA SER A 17 3.36 1.12 6.24
C SER A 17 2.10 1.70 6.88
N CYS A 18 2.28 2.07 8.14
CA CYS A 18 1.47 2.97 8.92
C CYS A 18 1.66 4.41 8.43
N MET A 19 0.81 5.34 8.88
CA MET A 19 0.97 6.78 8.65
C MET A 19 2.36 7.25 9.08
N PRO A 20 3.16 7.88 8.19
CA PRO A 20 4.52 8.27 8.52
C PRO A 20 4.56 9.53 9.37
N ARG A 21 5.53 9.58 10.28
CA ARG A 21 6.07 10.80 10.87
C ARG A 21 7.32 11.24 10.10
N ARG A 22 7.93 12.35 10.52
CA ARG A 22 9.15 12.90 9.89
C ARG A 22 10.28 11.86 9.83
N GLU A 23 10.55 11.20 10.96
CA GLU A 23 11.59 10.19 11.09
C GLU A 23 11.34 8.97 10.18
N ASP A 24 10.09 8.60 9.95
CA ASP A 24 9.74 7.50 9.05
C ASP A 24 10.07 7.83 7.59
N ILE A 25 9.90 9.09 7.19
CA ILE A 25 10.25 9.55 5.84
C ILE A 25 11.78 9.52 5.63
N ASP A 26 12.57 9.88 6.65
CA ASP A 26 14.04 9.76 6.60
C ASP A 26 14.44 8.29 6.46
N LYS A 27 13.85 7.41 7.29
CA LYS A 27 14.07 5.97 7.21
C LYS A 27 13.68 5.40 5.84
N TRP A 28 12.59 5.85 5.23
CA TRP A 28 12.22 5.42 3.88
C TRP A 28 13.25 5.83 2.83
N ALA A 29 13.82 7.03 2.95
CA ALA A 29 14.89 7.47 2.06
C ALA A 29 16.15 6.60 2.20
N GLU A 30 16.54 6.28 3.44
CA GLU A 30 17.67 5.37 3.73
C GLU A 30 17.45 3.96 3.19
N LEU A 31 16.21 3.46 3.26
CA LEU A 31 15.80 2.18 2.68
C LEU A 31 15.68 2.22 1.15
N GLY A 32 15.98 3.36 0.51
CA GLY A 32 15.97 3.51 -0.94
C GLY A 32 14.58 3.58 -1.56
N VAL A 33 13.55 3.90 -0.79
CA VAL A 33 12.17 4.10 -1.30
C VAL A 33 12.19 5.17 -2.38
N LYS A 34 11.56 4.87 -3.53
CA LYS A 34 11.45 5.77 -4.67
C LYS A 34 10.05 6.33 -4.86
N THR A 35 9.04 5.57 -4.45
CA THR A 35 7.64 6.02 -4.56
C THR A 35 6.87 5.70 -3.29
N VAL A 36 6.11 6.69 -2.81
CA VAL A 36 5.14 6.53 -1.72
C VAL A 36 3.74 6.76 -2.25
N ILE A 37 2.86 5.79 -2.00
CA ILE A 37 1.43 5.87 -2.33
C ILE A 37 0.63 6.01 -1.04
N SER A 38 -0.01 7.15 -0.85
CA SER A 38 -0.86 7.43 0.30
C SER A 38 -2.32 7.13 -0.01
N LEU A 39 -2.89 6.12 0.64
CA LEU A 39 -4.30 5.75 0.56
C LEU A 39 -5.17 6.56 1.53
N ALA A 40 -4.55 7.14 2.56
CA ALA A 40 -5.24 7.98 3.53
C ALA A 40 -5.81 9.25 2.87
N GLU A 41 -7.01 9.63 3.26
CA GLU A 41 -7.63 10.87 2.85
C GLU A 41 -6.85 12.08 3.41
N ALA A 42 -7.04 13.24 2.78
CA ALA A 42 -6.35 14.47 3.16
C ALA A 42 -6.49 14.78 4.65
N TRP A 43 -7.72 14.71 5.16
CA TRP A 43 -8.03 14.99 6.55
C TRP A 43 -7.38 13.98 7.51
N GLU A 44 -7.20 12.72 7.11
CA GLU A 44 -6.53 11.70 7.91
C GLU A 44 -5.01 11.97 7.98
N ILE A 45 -4.41 12.38 6.86
CA ILE A 45 -3.00 12.79 6.81
C ILE A 45 -2.76 14.00 7.71
N GLU A 46 -3.65 14.98 7.68
CA GLU A 46 -3.58 16.18 8.52
C GLU A 46 -3.81 15.85 10.01
N TYR A 47 -4.84 15.07 10.31
CA TYR A 47 -5.24 14.79 11.69
C TYR A 47 -4.29 13.79 12.37
N TYR A 48 -4.09 12.61 11.77
CA TYR A 48 -3.27 11.54 12.37
C TYR A 48 -1.79 11.70 12.06
N GLY A 49 -1.45 12.11 10.83
CA GLY A 49 -0.07 12.32 10.41
C GLY A 49 0.52 13.65 10.86
N ARG A 50 -0.32 14.63 11.22
CA ARG A 50 0.09 16.01 11.57
C ARG A 50 0.86 16.69 10.43
N TRP A 51 0.47 16.39 9.20
CA TRP A 51 1.07 16.90 7.98
C TRP A 51 0.10 17.78 7.20
N GLY A 52 0.55 18.96 6.76
CA GLY A 52 -0.08 19.58 5.59
C GLY A 52 0.27 18.81 4.32
N LEU A 53 -0.65 18.63 3.37
CA LEU A 53 -0.36 17.85 2.15
C LEU A 53 0.81 18.39 1.33
N LEU A 54 0.90 19.72 1.20
CA LEU A 54 2.03 20.37 0.53
C LEU A 54 3.34 20.15 1.27
N GLU A 55 3.27 20.11 2.60
CA GLU A 55 4.43 19.86 3.45
C GLU A 55 4.91 18.41 3.29
N LEU A 56 4.02 17.43 3.37
CA LEU A 56 4.34 16.03 3.16
C LEU A 56 4.96 15.80 1.78
N ARG A 57 4.33 16.37 0.73
CA ARG A 57 4.85 16.32 -0.64
C ARG A 57 6.27 16.86 -0.72
N LYS A 58 6.52 18.02 -0.10
CA LYS A 58 7.83 18.67 -0.10
C LYS A 58 8.88 17.80 0.61
N HIS A 59 8.55 17.25 1.78
CA HIS A 59 9.47 16.41 2.55
C HIS A 59 9.87 15.14 1.79
N LEU A 60 8.91 14.50 1.12
CA LEU A 60 9.19 13.34 0.26
C LEU A 60 10.06 13.75 -0.94
N ALA A 61 9.70 14.83 -1.63
CA ALA A 61 10.42 15.30 -2.81
C ALA A 61 11.88 15.70 -2.50
N GLU A 62 12.14 16.34 -1.36
CA GLU A 62 13.50 16.71 -0.91
C GLU A 62 14.41 15.49 -0.70
N ARG A 63 13.83 14.30 -0.49
CA ARG A 63 14.53 13.03 -0.36
C ARG A 63 14.51 12.20 -1.66
N GLY A 64 14.07 12.80 -2.76
CA GLY A 64 13.96 12.13 -4.05
C GLY A 64 12.86 11.06 -4.11
N ILE A 65 11.86 11.14 -3.23
CA ILE A 65 10.73 10.22 -3.18
C ILE A 65 9.55 10.83 -3.95
N LYS A 66 9.06 10.13 -4.96
CA LYS A 66 7.82 10.47 -5.67
C LYS A 66 6.63 10.21 -4.76
N TRP A 67 5.73 11.18 -4.66
CA TRP A 67 4.48 11.02 -3.91
C TRP A 67 3.29 10.86 -4.85
N VAL A 68 2.49 9.83 -4.59
CA VAL A 68 1.17 9.62 -5.22
C VAL A 68 0.12 9.65 -4.11
N HIS A 69 -0.84 10.57 -4.21
CA HIS A 69 -1.98 10.61 -3.31
C HIS A 69 -3.19 9.93 -3.96
N TRP A 70 -3.63 8.81 -3.38
CA TRP A 70 -4.73 7.99 -3.87
C TRP A 70 -5.80 7.85 -2.78
N PRO A 71 -6.50 8.96 -2.46
CA PRO A 71 -7.37 9.01 -1.27
C PRO A 71 -8.50 7.99 -1.36
N THR A 72 -8.62 7.21 -0.30
CA THR A 72 -9.56 6.09 -0.14
C THR A 72 -10.21 6.19 1.23
N PRO A 73 -11.55 6.30 1.32
CA PRO A 73 -12.26 6.31 2.60
C PRO A 73 -11.93 5.10 3.47
N ASP A 74 -11.85 5.29 4.79
CA ASP A 74 -11.51 4.21 5.69
C ASP A 74 -12.56 3.08 5.69
N GLY A 75 -12.10 1.84 5.77
CA GLY A 75 -12.95 0.64 5.66
C GLY A 75 -13.42 0.29 4.24
N TYR A 76 -13.11 1.09 3.22
CA TYR A 76 -13.42 0.78 1.82
C TYR A 76 -12.17 0.26 1.06
N PRO A 77 -12.36 -0.51 -0.02
CA PRO A 77 -11.26 -0.85 -0.93
C PRO A 77 -10.71 0.43 -1.59
N PRO A 78 -9.41 0.46 -1.94
CA PRO A 78 -8.87 1.51 -2.79
C PRO A 78 -9.71 1.67 -4.06
N ARG A 79 -10.04 2.92 -4.39
CA ARG A 79 -10.77 3.23 -5.63
C ARG A 79 -9.95 2.78 -6.83
N ASP A 80 -10.62 2.33 -7.89
CA ASP A 80 -10.00 1.92 -9.15
C ASP A 80 -8.81 0.96 -8.90
N LEU A 81 -9.05 -0.08 -8.09
CA LEU A 81 -8.02 -0.97 -7.55
C LEU A 81 -7.15 -1.61 -8.64
N GLU A 82 -7.71 -1.95 -9.79
CA GLU A 82 -6.97 -2.46 -10.94
C GLU A 82 -5.97 -1.43 -11.49
N GLU A 83 -6.37 -0.17 -11.62
CA GLU A 83 -5.46 0.92 -12.03
C GLU A 83 -4.35 1.16 -11.00
N LEU A 84 -4.70 1.09 -9.71
CA LEU A 84 -3.73 1.17 -8.63
C LEU A 84 -2.72 0.01 -8.68
N VAL A 85 -3.17 -1.20 -9.03
CA VAL A 85 -2.29 -2.36 -9.22
C VAL A 85 -1.33 -2.14 -10.40
N GLU A 86 -1.81 -1.65 -11.54
CA GLU A 86 -0.94 -1.33 -12.67
C GLU A 86 0.06 -0.22 -12.35
N LEU A 87 -0.36 0.80 -11.59
CA LEU A 87 0.56 1.80 -11.05
C LEU A 87 1.62 1.17 -10.14
N LEU A 88 1.23 0.30 -9.22
CA LEU A 88 2.15 -0.40 -8.32
C LEU A 88 3.16 -1.25 -9.11
N LYS A 89 2.72 -1.95 -10.15
CA LYS A 89 3.61 -2.70 -11.06
C LYS A 89 4.59 -1.77 -11.76
N ALA A 90 4.11 -0.66 -12.34
CA ALA A 90 4.94 0.30 -13.03
C ALA A 90 5.99 0.95 -12.11
N GLU A 91 5.59 1.40 -10.91
CA GLU A 91 6.48 2.04 -9.95
C GLU A 91 7.48 1.03 -9.34
N SER A 92 7.04 -0.19 -9.04
CA SER A 92 7.93 -1.24 -8.50
C SER A 92 9.00 -1.69 -9.49
N SER A 93 8.74 -1.59 -10.80
CA SER A 93 9.78 -1.81 -11.82
C SER A 93 10.87 -0.73 -11.86
N ARG A 94 10.60 0.46 -11.30
CA ARG A 94 11.51 1.63 -11.31
C ARG A 94 12.24 1.82 -9.99
N GLY A 95 11.76 1.20 -8.92
CA GLY A 95 12.37 1.24 -7.60
C GLY A 95 11.43 0.82 -6.51
N THR A 96 11.88 0.97 -5.27
CA THR A 96 11.13 0.50 -4.10
C THR A 96 9.88 1.37 -3.84
N VAL A 97 8.74 0.73 -3.62
CA VAL A 97 7.44 1.39 -3.40
C VAL A 97 6.92 1.09 -2.01
N VAL A 98 6.44 2.11 -1.31
CA VAL A 98 5.71 1.99 -0.03
C VAL A 98 4.28 2.47 -0.21
N VAL A 99 3.32 1.64 0.20
CA VAL A 99 1.91 1.99 0.28
C VAL A 99 1.54 2.21 1.74
N HIS A 100 0.81 3.27 2.07
CA HIS A 100 0.35 3.47 3.45
C HIS A 100 -1.08 4.02 3.53
N CYS A 101 -1.76 3.70 4.63
CA CYS A 101 -3.00 4.34 5.04
C CYS A 101 -2.77 4.99 6.42
N VAL A 102 -3.72 4.88 7.36
CA VAL A 102 -3.52 5.32 8.74
C VAL A 102 -2.80 4.23 9.54
N GLY A 103 -3.47 3.09 9.77
CA GLY A 103 -2.95 2.01 10.60
C GLY A 103 -2.10 0.98 9.87
N GLY A 104 -2.11 0.96 8.53
CA GLY A 104 -1.45 -0.09 7.75
C GLY A 104 -2.16 -1.46 7.84
N MET A 105 -3.46 -1.51 8.15
CA MET A 105 -4.16 -2.77 8.48
C MET A 105 -5.28 -3.18 7.51
N GLY A 106 -6.03 -2.22 6.93
CA GLY A 106 -7.11 -2.52 5.98
C GLY A 106 -6.76 -2.16 4.54
N ARG A 107 -6.82 -0.86 4.23
CA ARG A 107 -6.56 -0.31 2.89
C ARG A 107 -5.19 -0.72 2.32
N THR A 108 -4.13 -0.62 3.14
CA THR A 108 -2.77 -0.99 2.71
C THR A 108 -2.64 -2.47 2.39
N PRO A 109 -2.99 -3.41 3.30
CA PRO A 109 -3.02 -4.83 2.94
C PRO A 109 -3.88 -5.17 1.73
N THR A 110 -5.02 -4.48 1.53
CA THR A 110 -5.86 -4.67 0.34
C THR A 110 -5.07 -4.36 -0.95
N ALA A 111 -4.41 -3.21 -1.02
CA ALA A 111 -3.59 -2.85 -2.19
C ALA A 111 -2.41 -3.83 -2.40
N LEU A 112 -1.76 -4.27 -1.32
CA LEU A 112 -0.64 -5.21 -1.41
C LEU A 112 -1.08 -6.61 -1.84
N ALA A 113 -2.20 -7.11 -1.32
CA ALA A 113 -2.77 -8.38 -1.72
C ALA A 113 -3.18 -8.34 -3.21
N ALA A 114 -3.84 -7.27 -3.66
CA ALA A 114 -4.20 -7.07 -5.06
C ALA A 114 -2.96 -7.10 -5.98
N TYR A 115 -1.87 -6.44 -5.56
CA TYR A 115 -0.60 -6.49 -6.27
C TYR A 115 -0.03 -7.91 -6.35
N LEU A 116 -0.08 -8.69 -5.27
CA LEU A 116 0.40 -10.08 -5.27
C LEU A 116 -0.46 -10.99 -6.15
N ILE A 117 -1.78 -10.81 -6.17
CA ILE A 117 -2.68 -11.52 -7.10
C ILE A 117 -2.23 -11.28 -8.54
N ALA A 118 -2.05 -10.01 -8.92
CA ALA A 118 -1.71 -9.63 -10.28
C ALA A 118 -0.28 -9.98 -10.71
N THR A 119 0.68 -10.11 -9.79
CA THR A 119 2.10 -10.34 -10.12
C THR A 119 2.59 -11.76 -9.84
N LYS A 120 1.95 -12.46 -8.92
CA LYS A 120 2.31 -13.84 -8.53
C LYS A 120 1.20 -14.84 -8.79
N CYS A 121 0.07 -14.41 -9.36
CA CYS A 121 -1.06 -15.28 -9.69
C CYS A 121 -1.61 -16.05 -8.50
N LEU A 122 -1.56 -15.42 -7.32
CA LEU A 122 -2.14 -15.96 -6.10
C LEU A 122 -3.66 -15.77 -6.11
N LYS A 123 -4.36 -16.67 -5.43
CA LYS A 123 -5.77 -16.44 -5.07
C LYS A 123 -5.86 -15.37 -3.99
N ALA A 124 -7.03 -14.74 -3.84
CA ALA A 124 -7.25 -13.69 -2.86
C ALA A 124 -6.86 -14.12 -1.43
N ASP A 125 -7.32 -15.29 -0.99
CA ASP A 125 -6.99 -15.83 0.33
C ASP A 125 -5.49 -16.05 0.53
N ASP A 126 -4.80 -16.58 -0.49
CA ASP A 126 -3.36 -16.84 -0.43
C ASP A 126 -2.57 -15.52 -0.43
N ALA A 127 -2.99 -14.54 -1.23
CA ALA A 127 -2.39 -13.21 -1.25
C ALA A 127 -2.53 -12.50 0.11
N ILE A 128 -3.71 -12.58 0.74
CA ILE A 128 -3.93 -12.04 2.10
C ILE A 128 -2.98 -12.71 3.09
N ARG A 129 -2.87 -14.04 3.05
CA ARG A 129 -1.95 -14.80 3.92
C ARG A 129 -0.49 -14.40 3.73
N GLU A 130 -0.05 -14.11 2.51
CA GLU A 130 1.31 -13.61 2.28
C GLU A 130 1.53 -12.24 2.92
N VAL A 131 0.54 -11.35 2.92
CA VAL A 131 0.62 -10.07 3.62
C VAL A 131 0.61 -10.27 5.15
N GLU A 132 -0.21 -11.20 5.66
CA GLU A 132 -0.30 -11.52 7.09
C GLU A 132 1.02 -11.99 7.70
N LYS A 133 1.85 -12.72 6.91
CA LYS A 133 3.18 -13.17 7.36
C LYS A 133 4.09 -12.03 7.77
N VAL A 134 3.96 -10.87 7.13
CA VAL A 134 4.78 -9.68 7.39
C VAL A 134 4.02 -8.59 8.16
N ASN A 135 2.69 -8.72 8.25
CA ASN A 135 1.81 -7.85 9.01
C ASN A 135 0.73 -8.66 9.73
N PRO A 136 0.93 -9.04 11.00
CA PRO A 136 -0.05 -9.82 11.77
C PRO A 136 -1.31 -9.02 12.17
N ALA A 137 -1.37 -7.73 11.82
CA ALA A 137 -2.49 -6.84 12.14
C ALA A 137 -3.42 -6.58 10.93
N VAL A 138 -3.28 -7.37 9.85
CA VAL A 138 -4.20 -7.34 8.70
C VAL A 138 -5.64 -7.48 9.19
N SER A 139 -6.49 -6.56 8.74
CA SER A 139 -7.90 -6.47 9.12
C SER A 139 -8.67 -5.85 7.97
N LEU A 140 -9.13 -6.70 7.05
CA LEU A 140 -9.95 -6.29 5.90
C LEU A 140 -11.43 -6.27 6.27
N THR A 141 -12.17 -5.34 5.67
CA THR A 141 -13.63 -5.39 5.64
C THR A 141 -14.12 -6.33 4.55
N ASP A 142 -15.39 -6.74 4.60
CA ASP A 142 -16.00 -7.57 3.56
C ASP A 142 -15.89 -6.91 2.18
N SER A 143 -16.06 -5.59 2.09
CA SER A 143 -15.93 -4.85 0.83
C SER A 143 -14.50 -4.86 0.27
N GLN A 144 -13.50 -4.79 1.15
CA GLN A 144 -12.09 -4.95 0.77
C GLN A 144 -11.78 -6.37 0.29
N TYR A 145 -12.34 -7.38 0.97
CA TYR A 145 -12.19 -8.77 0.55
C TYR A 145 -12.86 -9.05 -0.80
N TYR A 146 -14.10 -8.57 -1.01
CA TYR A 146 -14.79 -8.74 -2.30
C TYR A 146 -14.05 -8.08 -3.46
N ALA A 147 -13.46 -6.90 -3.25
CA ALA A 147 -12.62 -6.26 -4.27
C ALA A 147 -11.41 -7.13 -4.65
N LEU A 148 -10.83 -7.89 -3.72
CA LEU A 148 -9.74 -8.84 -4.04
C LEU A 148 -10.22 -10.02 -4.89
N LEU A 149 -11.43 -10.50 -4.67
CA LEU A 149 -12.03 -11.54 -5.52
C LEU A 149 -12.29 -11.02 -6.95
N GLU A 150 -12.69 -9.75 -7.09
CA GLU A 150 -12.83 -9.09 -8.39
C GLU A 150 -11.48 -8.99 -9.11
N ILE A 151 -10.42 -8.61 -8.40
CA ILE A 151 -9.04 -8.59 -8.96
C ILE A 151 -8.59 -10.01 -9.35
N GLU A 152 -8.82 -11.02 -8.52
CA GLU A 152 -8.51 -12.42 -8.87
C GLU A 152 -9.23 -12.85 -10.15
N ALA A 153 -10.50 -12.48 -10.31
CA ALA A 153 -11.26 -12.78 -11.51
C ALA A 153 -10.70 -12.04 -12.73
N ALA A 154 -10.35 -10.75 -12.60
CA ALA A 154 -9.82 -9.93 -13.68
C ALA A 154 -8.47 -10.44 -14.20
N TYR A 155 -7.56 -10.85 -13.30
CA TYR A 155 -6.23 -11.33 -13.68
C TYR A 155 -6.16 -12.82 -14.01
N ARG A 156 -7.28 -13.55 -13.94
CA ARG A 156 -7.32 -15.01 -14.15
C ARG A 156 -6.74 -15.45 -15.49
N GLU A 157 -7.11 -14.78 -16.59
CA GLU A 157 -6.61 -15.15 -17.92
C GLU A 157 -5.13 -14.80 -18.09
N ALA A 158 -4.69 -13.65 -17.57
CA ALA A 158 -3.28 -13.25 -17.58
C ALA A 158 -2.39 -14.24 -16.80
N CYS A 159 -2.96 -14.91 -15.80
CA CYS A 159 -2.27 -15.88 -14.94
C CYS A 159 -2.31 -17.34 -15.41
N ARG A 160 -2.93 -17.62 -16.56
CA ARG A 160 -2.97 -18.97 -17.16
C ARG A 160 -1.85 -19.23 -18.17
N GLY A 161 -1.09 -18.20 -18.56
CA GLY A 161 0.06 -18.30 -19.45
C GLY A 161 1.34 -18.62 -18.72
#